data_AF-A0A938DXV9-F1
#
_entry.id   AF-A0A938DXV9-F1
#
_cell.length_a   1.000
_cell.length_b   1.000
_cell.length_c   1.000
_cell.angle_alpha   90.00
_cell.angle_beta   90.00
_cell.angle_gamma   90.00
#
_symmetry.space_group_name_H-M   'P 1'
#
loop_
_entity.id
_entity.type
_entity.pdbx_description
1 polymer ?
#
loop_
_entity_poly.entity_id
_entity_poly.type
_entity_poly.pdbx_seq_one_letter_code
_entity_poly.pdbx_strand_id
1 'polypeptide(L)'
;MIRVRGRGLTAILDRLRDPADPVVLVAADLVIAEAALAPLASDPFVSTSILVRHDPRGNLRVRHHRVVSAGSSVHRVSAPTHVGVGALVISTTDASAAVSALMDLDALLSHGALAVEEDELLELCVVALVRAGIGVQAIELVDVPWFRGPTDREAAQREVATVGNQRIAQLQANRVDDGFYSTFLVRRVSKPATRLALRIGLAPNTITVISFIFGVLAALAFAQGTRAWLVAGAIALQLSLVVDCVDGEVARATRRFSALGAWLDASTDRVKEYAAYAGLATGAVIGGLPAWWVAVVLVVLQTVRHMGDYTFSRIQRLREAHVAPRPLTDLDDGTSHTGGFVEVSTRMNRRAAVRWVKKVVHMPIGERWLVLSIGAMFFNGYVALLALLVLVAIAFLYTALGRIARTFTWSGLTPTAGVTLVRSQLDDGPVGAAVAALLRLRLPAGRWVWIWPSLICLIELGLVAAIVLGSAYELLPLAFGYLFIVAYHHYDTLYRALQGSRPPRWLDWLAFGWEGRTILVLVAVGIGVLDLELRAASIWLLPVCVILASVQWLRSVRRMS
;
A
#
# COMPACT_ATOMS: atom_id res chain seq x y z
N MET A 1 -2.71 15.88 -27.82
CA MET A 1 -3.92 15.03 -27.79
C MET A 1 -4.32 14.73 -29.23
N ILE A 2 -4.56 13.46 -29.55
CA ILE A 2 -4.98 12.98 -30.88
C ILE A 2 -6.40 12.45 -30.75
N ARG A 3 -7.32 12.95 -31.58
CA ARG A 3 -8.65 12.33 -31.71
C ARG A 3 -8.58 11.19 -32.71
N VAL A 4 -8.92 9.99 -32.24
CA VAL A 4 -8.85 8.76 -33.02
C VAL A 4 -10.11 8.62 -33.86
N ARG A 5 -9.97 8.58 -35.19
CA ARG A 5 -11.07 8.39 -36.16
C ARG A 5 -10.58 7.55 -37.34
N GLY A 6 -11.35 6.54 -37.74
CA GLY A 6 -10.97 5.63 -38.83
C GLY A 6 -9.85 4.65 -38.42
N ARG A 7 -9.29 3.93 -39.40
CA ARG A 7 -8.34 2.81 -39.17
C ARG A 7 -6.86 3.19 -39.15
N GLY A 8 -6.49 4.44 -39.40
CA GLY A 8 -5.09 4.84 -39.58
C GLY A 8 -4.31 4.93 -38.27
N LEU A 9 -3.32 4.03 -38.08
CA LEU A 9 -2.37 4.08 -36.96
C LEU A 9 -1.17 5.02 -37.22
N THR A 10 -0.95 5.44 -38.46
CA THR A 10 0.23 6.20 -38.89
C THR A 10 0.47 7.45 -38.05
N ALA A 11 -0.56 8.29 -37.85
CA ALA A 11 -0.45 9.50 -37.05
C ALA A 11 -0.13 9.22 -35.56
N ILE A 12 -0.58 8.08 -35.02
CA ILE A 12 -0.28 7.65 -33.65
C ILE A 12 1.17 7.18 -33.56
N LEU A 13 1.60 6.33 -34.51
CA LEU A 13 2.95 5.79 -34.58
C LEU A 13 4.00 6.88 -34.76
N ASP A 14 3.75 7.84 -35.66
CA ASP A 14 4.65 8.96 -35.91
C ASP A 14 4.85 9.82 -34.65
N ARG A 15 3.76 10.04 -33.89
CA ARG A 15 3.85 10.80 -32.64
C ARG A 15 4.57 10.02 -31.52
N LEU A 16 4.48 8.70 -31.51
CA LEU A 16 5.13 7.85 -30.50
C LEU A 16 6.61 7.58 -30.78
N ARG A 17 7.08 7.72 -32.02
CA ARG A 17 8.50 7.50 -32.40
C ARG A 17 9.43 8.57 -31.85
N ASP A 18 8.93 9.79 -31.66
CA ASP A 18 9.67 10.90 -31.04
C ASP A 18 8.80 11.64 -30.01
N PRO A 19 8.54 11.03 -28.85
CA PRO A 19 7.57 11.56 -27.89
C PRO A 19 8.25 12.58 -26.98
N ALA A 20 8.14 13.87 -27.32
CA ALA A 20 8.50 14.97 -26.42
C ALA A 20 7.61 15.01 -25.15
N ASP A 21 6.35 14.59 -25.29
CA ASP A 21 5.32 14.56 -24.25
C ASP A 21 4.49 13.27 -24.35
N PRO A 22 3.78 12.86 -23.28
CA PRO A 22 2.83 11.75 -23.32
C PRO A 22 1.77 11.90 -24.44
N VAL A 23 1.46 10.79 -25.12
CA VAL A 23 0.51 10.79 -26.23
C VAL A 23 -0.89 10.43 -25.73
N VAL A 24 -1.76 11.43 -25.66
CA VAL A 24 -3.16 11.25 -25.27
C VAL A 24 -4.02 10.94 -26.50
N LEU A 25 -4.63 9.77 -26.53
CA LEU A 25 -5.60 9.29 -27.51
C LEU A 25 -7.01 9.42 -26.96
N VAL A 26 -7.90 10.06 -27.72
CA VAL A 26 -9.31 10.24 -27.34
C VAL A 26 -10.20 9.78 -28.49
N ALA A 27 -11.18 8.94 -28.20
CA ALA A 27 -12.15 8.48 -29.20
C ALA A 27 -12.93 9.68 -29.76
N ALA A 28 -13.09 9.77 -31.09
CA ALA A 28 -13.72 10.94 -31.72
C ALA A 28 -15.20 11.14 -31.31
N ASP A 29 -15.87 10.05 -30.96
CA ASP A 29 -17.25 9.96 -30.53
C ASP A 29 -17.45 10.20 -29.02
N LEU A 30 -16.37 10.38 -28.24
CA LEU A 30 -16.45 10.67 -26.81
C LEU A 30 -16.98 12.08 -26.54
N VAL A 31 -17.95 12.16 -25.62
CA VAL A 31 -18.43 13.39 -24.99
C VAL A 31 -18.23 13.27 -23.47
N ILE A 32 -17.32 14.09 -22.92
CA ILE A 32 -16.98 14.12 -21.50
C ILE A 32 -16.47 15.52 -21.12
N ALA A 33 -16.56 15.88 -19.84
CA ALA A 33 -16.00 17.13 -19.33
C ALA A 33 -14.47 17.11 -19.44
N GLU A 34 -13.87 18.20 -19.92
CA GLU A 34 -12.40 18.31 -20.05
C GLU A 34 -11.68 18.16 -18.71
N ALA A 35 -12.28 18.65 -17.62
CA ALA A 35 -11.74 18.48 -16.27
C ALA A 35 -11.64 17.00 -15.84
N ALA A 36 -12.44 16.10 -16.43
CA ALA A 36 -12.33 14.66 -16.18
C ALA A 36 -11.17 14.00 -16.95
N LEU A 37 -10.68 14.63 -18.02
CA LEU A 37 -9.49 14.20 -18.77
C LEU A 37 -8.18 14.70 -18.15
N ALA A 38 -8.23 15.68 -17.25
CA ALA A 38 -7.06 16.26 -16.59
C ALA A 38 -6.09 15.22 -15.98
N PRO A 39 -6.55 14.11 -15.35
CA PRO A 39 -5.64 13.08 -14.84
C PRO A 39 -4.77 12.41 -15.91
N LEU A 40 -5.19 12.45 -17.19
CA LEU A 40 -4.44 11.88 -18.31
C LEU A 40 -3.61 12.92 -19.06
N ALA A 41 -4.09 14.16 -19.13
CA ALA A 41 -3.55 15.16 -20.04
C ALA A 41 -2.65 16.21 -19.37
N SER A 42 -2.79 16.43 -18.06
CA SER A 42 -2.13 17.53 -17.35
C SER A 42 -0.90 17.11 -16.55
N ASP A 43 -0.62 15.81 -16.44
CA ASP A 43 0.52 15.26 -15.71
C ASP A 43 1.61 14.78 -16.70
N PRO A 44 2.77 15.45 -16.79
CA PRO A 44 3.85 15.03 -17.68
C PRO A 44 4.49 13.70 -17.27
N PHE A 45 4.28 13.24 -16.03
CA PHE A 45 4.78 11.97 -15.51
C PHE A 45 3.70 10.89 -15.47
N VAL A 46 2.59 11.08 -16.18
CA VAL A 46 1.50 10.12 -16.22
C VAL A 46 1.99 8.79 -16.80
N SER A 47 1.73 7.71 -16.08
CA SER A 47 1.92 6.35 -16.56
C SER A 47 0.93 6.06 -17.70
N THR A 48 1.25 5.07 -18.55
CA THR A 48 0.29 4.62 -19.57
C THR A 48 -1.02 4.21 -18.91
N SER A 49 -2.10 4.93 -19.21
CA SER A 49 -3.34 4.87 -18.44
C SER A 49 -4.58 5.04 -19.31
N ILE A 50 -5.66 4.35 -18.96
CA ILE A 50 -6.98 4.48 -19.59
C ILE A 50 -8.03 4.90 -18.57
N LEU A 51 -8.95 5.74 -19.03
CA LEU A 51 -10.12 6.14 -18.27
C LEU A 51 -11.19 5.05 -18.36
N VAL A 52 -11.68 4.58 -17.21
CA VAL A 52 -12.63 3.46 -17.11
C VAL A 52 -13.82 3.78 -16.23
N ARG A 53 -14.93 3.07 -16.44
CA ARG A 53 -16.08 3.05 -15.51
C ARG A 53 -16.45 1.62 -15.17
N HIS A 54 -16.84 1.37 -13.92
CA HIS A 54 -17.31 0.06 -13.52
C HIS A 54 -18.56 -0.32 -14.32
N ASP A 55 -18.46 -1.43 -15.07
CA ASP A 55 -19.54 -2.01 -15.86
C ASP A 55 -19.26 -3.53 -16.00
N PRO A 56 -20.06 -4.40 -15.36
CA PRO A 56 -19.93 -5.85 -15.46
C PRO A 56 -20.14 -6.43 -16.87
N ARG A 57 -20.57 -5.62 -17.84
CA ARG A 57 -20.74 -5.98 -19.25
C ARG A 57 -19.77 -5.25 -20.17
N GLY A 58 -18.82 -4.50 -19.61
CA GLY A 58 -17.87 -3.72 -20.39
C GLY A 58 -16.84 -4.57 -21.15
N ASN A 59 -15.91 -3.90 -21.81
CA ASN A 59 -14.87 -4.49 -22.65
C ASN A 59 -13.51 -4.61 -21.94
N LEU A 60 -13.42 -4.33 -20.65
CA LEU A 60 -12.17 -4.40 -19.88
C LEU A 60 -12.36 -5.24 -18.62
N ARG A 61 -11.31 -6.00 -18.28
CA ARG A 61 -11.14 -6.56 -16.95
C ARG A 61 -10.03 -5.83 -16.23
N VAL A 62 -10.41 -5.16 -15.14
CA VAL A 62 -9.49 -4.42 -14.29
C VAL A 62 -9.26 -5.17 -12.98
N ARG A 63 -7.99 -5.23 -12.56
CA ARG A 63 -7.54 -5.74 -11.25
C ARG A 63 -6.51 -4.76 -10.67
N HIS A 64 -6.71 -4.33 -9.43
CA HIS A 64 -5.80 -3.43 -8.71
C HIS A 64 -5.39 -2.17 -9.49
N HIS A 65 -6.37 -1.51 -10.11
CA HIS A 65 -6.15 -0.34 -10.98
C HIS A 65 -5.24 -0.61 -12.18
N ARG A 66 -5.15 -1.85 -12.67
CA ARG A 66 -4.54 -2.19 -13.96
C ARG A 66 -5.51 -2.94 -14.84
N VAL A 67 -5.46 -2.67 -16.14
CA VAL A 67 -6.16 -3.45 -17.14
C VAL A 67 -5.40 -4.76 -17.33
N VAL A 68 -6.05 -5.87 -17.03
CA VAL A 68 -5.45 -7.22 -17.14
C VAL A 68 -5.94 -7.99 -18.36
N SER A 69 -7.04 -7.52 -18.95
CA SER A 69 -7.55 -8.00 -20.23
C SER A 69 -8.39 -6.88 -20.83
N ALA A 70 -8.27 -6.72 -22.14
CA ALA A 70 -9.00 -5.76 -22.94
C ALA A 70 -9.63 -6.48 -24.12
N GLY A 71 -10.79 -5.99 -24.55
CA GLY A 71 -11.59 -6.54 -25.63
C GLY A 71 -11.89 -5.51 -26.70
N SER A 72 -12.25 -6.04 -27.87
CA SER A 72 -12.84 -5.34 -29.02
C SER A 72 -13.94 -6.24 -29.58
N SER A 73 -14.54 -5.91 -30.73
CA SER A 73 -15.51 -6.78 -31.41
C SER A 73 -15.01 -8.22 -31.67
N VAL A 74 -13.70 -8.44 -31.75
CA VAL A 74 -13.08 -9.76 -32.01
C VAL A 74 -12.38 -10.37 -30.80
N HIS A 75 -11.91 -9.55 -29.85
CA HIS A 75 -11.18 -10.02 -28.67
C HIS A 75 -12.09 -10.19 -27.47
N ARG A 76 -12.16 -11.41 -26.92
CA ARG A 76 -13.04 -11.73 -25.80
C ARG A 76 -12.38 -11.44 -24.46
N VAL A 77 -13.17 -10.88 -23.54
CA VAL A 77 -12.79 -10.66 -22.14
C VAL A 77 -13.60 -11.57 -21.24
N SER A 78 -12.93 -12.44 -20.51
CA SER A 78 -13.57 -13.34 -19.56
C SER A 78 -13.87 -12.61 -18.26
N ALA A 79 -15.13 -12.59 -17.84
CA ALA A 79 -15.61 -11.89 -16.64
C ALA A 79 -15.18 -10.41 -16.60
N PRO A 80 -15.69 -9.58 -17.53
CA PRO A 80 -15.39 -8.16 -17.57
C PRO A 80 -15.86 -7.45 -16.30
N THR A 81 -15.21 -6.35 -15.97
CA THR A 81 -15.53 -5.55 -14.78
C THR A 81 -15.72 -4.07 -15.07
N HIS A 82 -15.16 -3.59 -16.17
CA HIS A 82 -15.18 -2.18 -16.54
C HIS A 82 -15.40 -2.01 -18.03
N VAL A 83 -15.88 -0.84 -18.40
CA VAL A 83 -15.89 -0.33 -19.77
C VAL A 83 -14.83 0.76 -19.91
N GLY A 84 -14.13 0.77 -21.05
CA GLY A 84 -13.26 1.88 -21.42
C GLY A 84 -14.07 3.11 -21.80
N VAL A 85 -13.81 4.25 -21.16
CA VAL A 85 -14.54 5.51 -21.43
C VAL A 85 -14.15 6.11 -22.78
N GLY A 86 -13.01 5.69 -23.37
CA GLY A 86 -12.55 6.18 -24.68
C GLY A 86 -11.45 7.24 -24.60
N ALA A 87 -10.69 7.29 -23.50
CA ALA A 87 -9.52 8.15 -23.35
C ALA A 87 -8.35 7.34 -22.78
N LEU A 88 -7.23 7.33 -23.50
CA LEU A 88 -6.00 6.60 -23.20
C LEU A 88 -4.82 7.56 -23.29
N VAL A 89 -3.87 7.48 -22.37
CA VAL A 89 -2.56 8.12 -22.50
C VAL A 89 -1.48 7.05 -22.58
N ILE A 90 -0.53 7.25 -23.48
CA ILE A 90 0.69 6.44 -23.58
C ILE A 90 1.83 7.30 -23.05
N SER A 91 2.47 6.80 -21.99
CA SER A 91 3.60 7.49 -21.37
C SER A 91 4.83 7.49 -22.27
N THR A 92 5.70 8.48 -22.10
CA THR A 92 6.99 8.53 -22.80
C THR A 92 7.87 7.32 -22.46
N THR A 93 7.76 6.79 -21.23
CA THR A 93 8.51 5.61 -20.78
C THR A 93 8.10 4.32 -21.47
N ASP A 94 6.83 4.19 -21.86
CA ASP A 94 6.33 3.00 -22.55
C ASP A 94 6.28 3.18 -24.07
N ALA A 95 6.66 4.36 -24.60
CA ALA A 95 6.45 4.70 -25.99
C ALA A 95 7.15 3.74 -26.97
N SER A 96 8.38 3.32 -26.69
CA SER A 96 9.10 2.36 -27.53
C SER A 96 8.41 0.99 -27.60
N ALA A 97 7.96 0.48 -26.46
CA ALA A 97 7.19 -0.76 -26.39
C ALA A 97 5.83 -0.61 -27.08
N ALA A 98 5.17 0.53 -26.90
CA ALA A 98 3.90 0.85 -27.54
C ALA A 98 4.03 0.92 -29.07
N VAL A 99 5.10 1.52 -29.60
CA VAL A 99 5.37 1.53 -31.05
C VAL A 99 5.46 0.10 -31.58
N SER A 100 6.21 -0.78 -30.92
CA SER A 100 6.30 -2.19 -31.34
C SER A 100 4.93 -2.87 -31.35
N ALA A 101 4.16 -2.72 -30.28
CA ALA A 101 2.83 -3.32 -30.16
C ALA A 101 1.83 -2.81 -31.21
N LEU A 102 1.87 -1.52 -31.50
CA LEU A 102 0.98 -0.89 -32.48
C LEU A 102 1.42 -1.14 -33.93
N MET A 103 2.70 -1.37 -34.20
CA MET A 103 3.17 -1.82 -35.51
C MET A 103 2.69 -3.25 -35.81
N ASP A 104 2.70 -4.15 -34.82
CA ASP A 104 2.15 -5.49 -34.97
C ASP A 104 0.64 -5.44 -35.27
N LEU A 105 -0.09 -4.54 -34.60
CA LEU A 105 -1.51 -4.29 -34.88
C LEU A 105 -1.74 -3.76 -36.30
N ASP A 106 -0.96 -2.76 -36.72
CA ASP A 106 -1.06 -2.14 -38.05
C ASP A 106 -0.81 -3.16 -39.18
N ALA A 107 0.17 -4.04 -39.00
CA ALA A 107 0.44 -5.14 -39.94
C ALA A 107 -0.75 -6.10 -40.05
N LEU A 108 -1.36 -6.50 -38.92
CA LEU A 108 -2.51 -7.41 -38.93
C LEU A 108 -3.76 -6.80 -39.56
N LEU A 109 -4.00 -5.50 -39.35
CA LEU A 109 -5.09 -4.76 -39.99
C LEU A 109 -4.85 -4.63 -41.50
N SER A 110 -3.63 -4.30 -41.90
CA SER A 110 -3.25 -4.14 -43.32
C SER A 110 -3.35 -5.45 -44.11
N HIS A 111 -3.05 -6.59 -43.49
CA HIS A 111 -3.17 -7.91 -44.10
C HIS A 111 -4.58 -8.53 -43.98
N GLY A 112 -5.53 -7.84 -43.35
CA GLY A 112 -6.91 -8.34 -43.16
C GLY A 112 -7.02 -9.52 -42.20
N ALA A 113 -5.99 -9.80 -41.40
CA ALA A 113 -5.99 -10.86 -40.40
C ALA A 113 -6.87 -10.51 -39.18
N LEU A 114 -7.17 -9.22 -38.98
CA LEU A 114 -8.14 -8.71 -38.02
C LEU A 114 -9.11 -7.76 -38.76
N ALA A 115 -10.42 -7.98 -38.64
CA ALA A 115 -11.46 -7.15 -39.26
C ALA A 115 -12.36 -6.56 -38.17
N VAL A 116 -12.45 -5.24 -38.13
CA VAL A 116 -13.01 -4.48 -36.98
C VAL A 116 -13.74 -3.22 -37.48
N GLU A 117 -14.75 -2.72 -36.76
CA GLU A 117 -15.46 -1.47 -37.09
C GLU A 117 -14.52 -0.24 -37.02
N GLU A 118 -14.85 0.82 -37.77
CA GLU A 118 -13.96 2.00 -37.93
C GLU A 118 -13.76 2.83 -36.65
N ASP A 119 -14.65 2.69 -35.67
CA ASP A 119 -14.68 3.41 -34.41
C ASP A 119 -14.05 2.65 -33.23
N GLU A 120 -13.60 1.41 -33.43
CA GLU A 120 -12.95 0.57 -32.41
C GLU A 120 -11.42 0.68 -32.36
N LEU A 121 -10.81 1.61 -33.11
CA LEU A 121 -9.34 1.70 -33.17
C LEU A 121 -8.70 1.95 -31.79
N LEU A 122 -9.35 2.74 -30.92
CA LEU A 122 -8.85 2.99 -29.57
C LEU A 122 -8.88 1.71 -28.73
N GLU A 123 -9.96 0.94 -28.81
CA GLU A 123 -10.12 -0.36 -28.15
C GLU A 123 -9.03 -1.34 -28.62
N LEU A 124 -8.74 -1.39 -29.92
CA LEU A 124 -7.65 -2.21 -30.47
C LEU A 124 -6.27 -1.76 -29.99
N CYS A 125 -6.02 -0.45 -29.89
CA CYS A 125 -4.79 0.06 -29.29
C CYS A 125 -4.65 -0.43 -27.84
N VAL A 126 -5.72 -0.40 -27.04
CA VAL A 126 -5.69 -0.90 -25.66
C VAL A 126 -5.43 -2.40 -25.63
N VAL A 127 -6.05 -3.18 -26.53
CA VAL A 127 -5.78 -4.62 -26.68
C VAL A 127 -4.31 -4.88 -27.00
N ALA A 128 -3.74 -4.16 -27.97
CA ALA A 128 -2.34 -4.30 -28.36
C ALA A 128 -1.38 -3.98 -27.22
N LEU A 129 -1.60 -2.88 -26.49
CA LEU A 129 -0.77 -2.51 -25.34
C LEU A 129 -0.84 -3.56 -24.23
N VAL A 130 -2.05 -3.99 -23.85
CA VAL A 130 -2.25 -4.98 -22.78
C VAL A 130 -1.63 -6.32 -23.18
N ARG A 131 -1.79 -6.76 -24.43
CA ARG A 131 -1.23 -8.03 -24.93
C ARG A 131 0.27 -7.99 -25.15
N ALA A 132 0.86 -6.83 -25.40
CA ALA A 132 2.31 -6.65 -25.35
C ALA A 132 2.88 -6.73 -23.92
N GLY A 133 2.02 -6.84 -22.90
CA GLY A 133 2.42 -6.84 -21.49
C GLY A 133 2.71 -5.43 -20.95
N ILE A 134 2.33 -4.37 -21.67
CA ILE A 134 2.49 -2.99 -21.22
C ILE A 134 1.46 -2.74 -20.11
N GLY A 135 1.95 -2.21 -18.99
CA GLY A 135 1.15 -2.08 -17.78
C GLY A 135 0.17 -0.90 -17.83
N VAL A 136 -0.96 -1.06 -18.52
CA VAL A 136 -1.99 -0.02 -18.62
C VAL A 136 -2.72 0.18 -17.29
N GLN A 137 -2.60 1.36 -16.69
CA GLN A 137 -3.30 1.73 -15.45
C GLN A 137 -4.76 2.13 -15.74
N ALA A 138 -5.67 1.74 -14.88
CA ALA A 138 -7.10 2.05 -14.99
C ALA A 138 -7.45 3.19 -14.02
N ILE A 139 -7.81 4.35 -14.58
CA ILE A 139 -8.25 5.53 -13.84
C ILE A 139 -9.78 5.53 -13.83
N GLU A 140 -10.35 5.33 -12.64
CA GLU A 140 -11.80 5.20 -12.48
C GLU A 140 -12.50 6.56 -12.51
N LEU A 141 -13.49 6.69 -13.39
CA LEU A 141 -14.35 7.86 -13.49
C LEU A 141 -15.47 7.77 -12.44
N VAL A 142 -15.35 8.55 -11.37
CA VAL A 142 -16.35 8.57 -10.29
C VAL A 142 -17.35 9.70 -10.52
N ASP A 143 -18.62 9.32 -10.74
CA ASP A 143 -19.79 10.22 -10.73
C ASP A 143 -19.72 11.42 -11.71
N VAL A 144 -19.06 11.23 -12.86
CA VAL A 144 -19.08 12.18 -13.98
C VAL A 144 -19.86 11.58 -15.17
N PRO A 145 -20.82 12.32 -15.75
CA PRO A 145 -21.48 11.93 -17.00
C PRO A 145 -20.48 11.83 -18.15
N TRP A 146 -20.64 10.81 -18.99
CA TRP A 146 -19.86 10.62 -20.22
C TRP A 146 -20.68 9.80 -21.20
N PHE A 147 -20.42 9.99 -22.50
CA PHE A 147 -21.12 9.31 -23.58
C PHE A 147 -20.16 8.89 -24.69
N ARG A 148 -20.40 7.72 -25.27
CA ARG A 148 -19.80 7.24 -26.53
C ARG A 148 -20.89 7.17 -27.59
N GLY A 149 -20.61 7.65 -28.79
CA GLY A 149 -21.55 7.73 -29.92
C GLY A 149 -22.98 8.19 -29.59
N PRO A 150 -23.21 9.29 -28.84
CA PRO A 150 -24.57 9.70 -28.47
C PRO A 150 -25.40 10.07 -29.70
N THR A 151 -26.67 9.63 -29.74
CA THR A 151 -27.62 9.96 -30.80
C THR A 151 -27.91 11.46 -30.87
N ASP A 152 -27.98 12.13 -29.71
CA ASP A 152 -28.05 13.59 -29.58
C ASP A 152 -26.80 14.11 -28.83
N ARG A 153 -25.86 14.66 -29.60
CA ARG A 153 -24.60 15.17 -29.06
C ARG A 153 -24.77 16.42 -28.22
N GLU A 154 -25.75 17.28 -28.52
CA GLU A 154 -25.98 18.53 -27.80
C GLU A 154 -26.63 18.28 -26.43
N ALA A 155 -27.57 17.32 -26.36
CA ALA A 155 -28.11 16.86 -25.08
C ALA A 155 -27.01 16.27 -24.18
N ALA A 156 -26.14 15.42 -24.72
CA ALA A 156 -25.01 14.85 -24.00
C ALA A 156 -24.06 15.93 -23.45
N GLN A 157 -23.76 16.96 -24.25
CA GLN A 157 -22.93 18.10 -23.82
C GLN A 157 -23.58 18.90 -22.68
N ARG A 158 -24.89 19.14 -22.74
CA ARG A 158 -25.63 19.83 -21.68
C ARG A 158 -25.60 19.05 -20.37
N GLU A 159 -25.77 17.74 -20.41
CA GLU A 159 -25.71 16.90 -19.20
C GLU A 159 -24.32 16.92 -18.56
N VAL A 160 -23.27 16.77 -19.36
CA VAL A 160 -21.88 16.86 -18.90
C VAL A 160 -21.59 18.21 -18.23
N ALA A 161 -22.12 19.30 -18.78
CA ALA A 161 -21.92 20.65 -18.25
C ALA A 161 -22.62 20.91 -16.89
N THR A 162 -23.55 20.05 -16.46
CA THR A 162 -24.23 20.21 -15.16
C THR A 162 -23.33 19.96 -13.95
N VAL A 163 -22.22 19.23 -14.14
CA VAL A 163 -21.28 18.92 -13.05
C VAL A 163 -20.09 19.87 -13.11
N GLY A 164 -20.05 20.83 -12.17
CA GLY A 164 -18.95 21.80 -12.11
C GLY A 164 -17.58 21.14 -11.83
N ASN A 165 -16.53 21.69 -12.45
CA ASN A 165 -15.14 21.18 -12.37
C ASN A 165 -14.63 20.96 -10.93
N GLN A 166 -15.03 21.83 -9.98
CA GLN A 166 -14.67 21.68 -8.56
C GLN A 166 -15.31 20.43 -7.91
N ARG A 167 -16.54 20.08 -8.29
CA ARG A 167 -17.23 18.90 -7.77
C ARG A 167 -16.60 17.61 -8.32
N ILE A 168 -16.20 17.62 -9.59
CA ILE A 168 -15.45 16.51 -10.21
C ILE A 168 -14.14 16.26 -9.45
N ALA A 169 -13.39 17.33 -9.12
CA ALA A 169 -12.16 17.22 -8.35
C ALA A 169 -12.38 16.69 -6.92
N GLN A 170 -13.50 17.04 -6.26
CA GLN A 170 -13.86 16.54 -4.93
C GLN A 170 -14.30 15.06 -4.94
N LEU A 171 -15.04 14.63 -5.95
CA LEU A 171 -15.51 13.25 -6.08
C LEU A 171 -14.34 12.27 -6.26
N GLN A 172 -13.31 12.68 -7.01
CA GLN A 172 -12.06 11.92 -7.17
C GLN A 172 -11.20 11.86 -5.90
N ALA A 173 -11.46 12.69 -4.88
CA ALA A 173 -10.63 12.80 -3.68
C ALA A 173 -11.03 11.86 -2.51
N ASN A 174 -12.11 11.09 -2.64
CA ASN A 174 -12.60 10.22 -1.56
C ASN A 174 -11.92 8.84 -1.56
N ARG A 175 -11.25 8.49 -0.45
CA ARG A 175 -10.67 7.15 -0.25
C ARG A 175 -11.75 6.15 0.19
N VAL A 176 -11.86 5.02 -0.53
CA VAL A 176 -12.90 3.98 -0.38
C VAL A 176 -12.60 2.96 0.73
N ASP A 177 -11.35 2.87 1.22
CA ASP A 177 -10.87 1.75 2.05
C ASP A 177 -10.45 2.07 3.50
N ASP A 178 -11.34 2.64 4.32
CA ASP A 178 -11.09 2.83 5.75
C ASP A 178 -11.60 1.69 6.63
N GLY A 179 -11.08 1.58 7.86
CA GLY A 179 -11.60 0.71 8.92
C GLY A 179 -13.03 1.06 9.34
N PHE A 180 -13.68 0.18 10.10
CA PHE A 180 -15.05 0.41 10.59
C PHE A 180 -15.11 1.65 11.47
N TYR A 181 -14.24 1.73 12.49
CA TYR A 181 -14.23 2.84 13.43
C TYR A 181 -13.94 4.17 12.72
N SER A 182 -12.92 4.18 11.85
CA SER A 182 -12.57 5.36 11.07
C SER A 182 -13.71 5.81 10.16
N THR A 183 -14.37 4.89 9.47
CA THR A 183 -15.44 5.23 8.53
C THR A 183 -16.66 5.82 9.21
N PHE A 184 -17.11 5.24 10.33
CA PHE A 184 -18.38 5.61 10.94
C PHE A 184 -18.28 6.72 11.97
N LEU A 185 -17.15 6.83 12.68
CA LEU A 185 -16.99 7.79 13.78
C LEU A 185 -15.92 8.83 13.44
N VAL A 186 -14.67 8.42 13.22
CA VAL A 186 -13.54 9.36 13.07
C VAL A 186 -13.76 10.31 11.89
N ARG A 187 -14.20 9.80 10.73
CA ARG A 187 -14.48 10.62 9.55
C ARG A 187 -15.59 11.65 9.73
N ARG A 188 -16.51 11.45 10.68
CA ARG A 188 -17.54 12.47 10.99
C ARG A 188 -16.92 13.62 11.78
N VAL A 189 -15.95 13.32 12.63
CA VAL A 189 -15.25 14.29 13.48
C VAL A 189 -14.11 15.00 12.74
N SER A 190 -13.42 14.31 11.82
CA SER A 190 -12.32 14.90 11.03
C SER A 190 -12.80 15.98 10.06
N LYS A 191 -13.95 15.78 9.38
CA LYS A 191 -14.43 16.70 8.32
C LYS A 191 -14.53 18.18 8.74
N PRO A 192 -15.10 18.54 9.91
CA PRO A 192 -15.04 19.91 10.40
C PRO A 192 -13.60 20.43 10.57
N ALA A 193 -12.72 19.63 11.15
CA ALA A 193 -11.31 19.99 11.34
C ALA A 193 -10.57 20.15 10.00
N THR A 194 -10.86 19.29 9.01
CA THR A 194 -10.34 19.41 7.63
C THR A 194 -10.76 20.72 6.98
N ARG A 195 -12.04 21.11 7.11
CA ARG A 195 -12.51 22.41 6.60
C ARG A 195 -11.77 23.57 7.26
N LEU A 196 -11.53 23.50 8.56
CA LEU A 196 -10.75 24.51 9.27
C LEU A 196 -9.31 24.54 8.77
N ALA A 197 -8.62 23.39 8.72
CA ALA A 197 -7.24 23.26 8.27
C ALA A 197 -7.04 23.81 6.84
N LEU A 198 -7.99 23.54 5.93
CA LEU A 198 -7.98 24.09 4.57
C LEU A 198 -8.15 25.62 4.57
N ARG A 199 -9.01 26.18 5.43
CA ARG A 199 -9.22 27.64 5.53
C ARG A 199 -7.97 28.37 6.03
N ILE A 200 -7.25 27.78 6.98
CA ILE A 200 -6.03 28.38 7.55
C ILE A 200 -4.77 28.00 6.75
N GLY A 201 -4.89 27.21 5.69
CA GLY A 201 -3.78 26.86 4.79
C GLY A 201 -2.74 25.93 5.40
N LEU A 202 -3.09 25.08 6.37
CA LEU A 202 -2.14 24.13 6.96
C LEU A 202 -1.64 23.11 5.93
N ALA A 203 -0.33 22.88 5.92
CA ALA A 203 0.27 21.82 5.11
C ALA A 203 -0.02 20.43 5.73
N PRO A 204 -0.24 19.37 4.92
CA PRO A 204 -0.48 18.02 5.42
C PRO A 204 0.58 17.55 6.43
N ASN A 205 1.87 17.73 6.10
CA ASN A 205 2.96 17.31 6.98
C ASN A 205 2.95 18.03 8.34
N THR A 206 2.48 19.28 8.41
CA THR A 206 2.33 20.00 9.69
C THR A 206 1.25 19.34 10.55
N ILE A 207 0.15 18.91 9.91
CA ILE A 207 -0.96 18.22 10.59
C ILE A 207 -0.49 16.84 11.10
N THR A 208 0.32 16.12 10.32
CA THR A 208 0.97 14.86 10.75
C THR A 208 1.83 15.08 12.00
N VAL A 209 2.63 16.16 12.05
CA VAL A 209 3.44 16.49 13.23
C VAL A 209 2.57 16.82 14.44
N ILE A 210 1.45 17.53 14.27
CA ILE A 210 0.50 17.80 15.36
C ILE A 210 -0.10 16.49 15.87
N SER A 211 -0.51 15.57 14.98
CA SER A 211 -0.98 14.24 15.35
C SER A 211 0.08 13.47 16.14
N PHE A 212 1.33 13.53 15.69
CA PHE A 212 2.46 12.91 16.37
C PHE A 212 2.65 13.43 17.80
N ILE A 213 2.59 14.75 18.01
CA ILE A 213 2.66 15.36 19.34
C ILE A 213 1.56 14.83 20.26
N PHE A 214 0.31 14.75 19.79
CA PHE A 214 -0.78 14.17 20.58
C PHE A 214 -0.52 12.70 20.95
N GLY A 215 0.04 11.91 20.03
CA GLY A 215 0.40 10.51 20.32
C GLY A 215 1.51 10.38 21.38
N VAL A 216 2.51 11.25 21.36
CA VAL A 216 3.54 11.31 22.41
C VAL A 216 2.95 11.73 23.75
N LEU A 217 2.10 12.77 23.77
CA LEU A 217 1.40 13.20 24.97
C LEU A 217 0.52 12.08 25.55
N ALA A 218 -0.13 11.29 24.69
CA ALA A 218 -0.90 10.13 25.12
C ALA A 218 -0.03 9.08 25.81
N ALA A 219 1.12 8.73 25.23
CA ALA A 219 2.07 7.78 25.83
C ALA A 219 2.59 8.26 27.20
N LEU A 220 2.97 9.54 27.30
CA LEU A 220 3.44 10.14 28.55
C LEU A 220 2.34 10.19 29.62
N ALA A 221 1.08 10.45 29.23
CA ALA A 221 -0.06 10.39 30.13
C ALA A 221 -0.32 8.94 30.60
N PHE A 222 -0.30 7.96 29.71
CA PHE A 222 -0.45 6.55 30.09
C PHE A 222 0.64 6.09 31.07
N ALA A 223 1.88 6.58 30.92
CA ALA A 223 3.00 6.26 31.79
C ALA A 223 2.79 6.67 33.26
N GLN A 224 1.88 7.61 33.54
CA GLN A 224 1.60 8.04 34.92
C GLN A 224 0.78 7.01 35.72
N GLY A 225 0.10 6.07 35.06
CA GLY A 225 -0.61 4.95 35.70
C GLY A 225 -1.91 5.28 36.47
N THR A 226 -2.15 6.53 36.86
CA THR A 226 -3.39 6.93 37.57
C THR A 226 -4.59 7.02 36.63
N ARG A 227 -5.81 6.86 37.17
CA ARG A 227 -7.05 6.89 36.36
C ARG A 227 -7.23 8.20 35.58
N ALA A 228 -6.97 9.36 36.20
CA ALA A 228 -7.12 10.66 35.52
C ALA A 228 -6.18 10.76 34.31
N TRP A 229 -4.93 10.34 34.47
CA TRP A 229 -3.95 10.34 33.38
C TRP A 229 -4.23 9.26 32.32
N LEU A 230 -4.77 8.10 32.69
CA LEU A 230 -5.23 7.10 31.72
C LEU A 230 -6.38 7.63 30.84
N VAL A 231 -7.32 8.37 31.43
CA VAL A 231 -8.41 9.05 30.69
C VAL A 231 -7.83 10.13 29.76
N ALA A 232 -6.92 10.97 30.27
CA ALA A 232 -6.26 12.00 29.47
C ALA A 232 -5.48 11.40 28.29
N GLY A 233 -4.73 10.31 28.54
CA GLY A 233 -4.01 9.57 27.50
C GLY A 233 -4.94 8.97 26.45
N ALA A 234 -6.07 8.39 26.87
CA ALA A 234 -7.08 7.85 25.96
C ALA A 234 -7.67 8.94 25.06
N ILE A 235 -7.99 10.12 25.62
CA ILE A 235 -8.49 11.26 24.84
C ILE A 235 -7.41 11.76 23.87
N ALA A 236 -6.17 11.95 24.34
CA ALA A 236 -5.07 12.39 23.49
C ALA A 236 -4.78 11.42 22.34
N LEU A 237 -4.85 10.10 22.58
CA LEU A 237 -4.68 9.09 21.54
C LEU A 237 -5.80 9.17 20.49
N GLN A 238 -7.05 9.37 20.91
CA GLN A 238 -8.17 9.56 19.98
C GLN A 238 -8.05 10.87 19.19
N LEU A 239 -7.60 11.96 19.82
CA LEU A 239 -7.32 13.22 19.13
C LEU A 239 -6.22 13.06 18.08
N SER A 240 -5.14 12.33 18.42
CA SER A 240 -4.10 11.98 17.46
C SER A 240 -4.68 11.28 16.23
N LEU A 241 -5.55 10.28 16.40
CA LEU A 241 -6.20 9.56 15.30
C LEU A 241 -7.09 10.45 14.42
N VAL A 242 -7.84 11.36 15.05
CA VAL A 242 -8.68 12.31 14.32
C VAL A 242 -7.81 13.25 13.47
N VAL A 243 -6.76 13.82 14.06
CA VAL A 243 -5.84 14.75 13.36
C VAL A 243 -5.07 14.04 12.25
N ASP A 244 -4.70 12.78 12.45
CA ASP A 244 -4.09 11.92 11.44
C ASP A 244 -5.00 11.77 10.21
N CYS A 245 -6.30 11.50 10.41
CA CYS A 245 -7.25 11.45 9.31
C CYS A 245 -7.36 12.78 8.55
N VAL A 246 -7.22 13.91 9.26
CA VAL A 246 -7.27 15.26 8.66
C VAL A 246 -6.10 15.47 7.70
N ASP A 247 -4.88 14.99 8.01
CA ASP A 247 -3.72 15.20 7.13
C ASP A 247 -3.94 14.57 5.74
N GLY A 248 -4.49 13.36 5.71
CA GLY A 248 -4.73 12.64 4.48
C GLY A 248 -5.90 13.24 3.71
N GLU A 249 -6.91 13.75 4.41
CA GLU A 249 -8.01 14.49 3.79
C GLU A 249 -7.53 15.80 3.14
N VAL A 250 -6.67 16.57 3.83
CA VAL A 250 -6.06 17.79 3.30
C VAL A 250 -5.12 17.47 2.14
N ALA A 251 -4.28 16.44 2.23
CA ALA A 251 -3.40 16.00 1.15
C ALA A 251 -4.19 15.67 -0.13
N ARG A 252 -5.31 14.93 0.01
CA ARG A 252 -6.20 14.60 -1.10
C ARG A 252 -6.92 15.82 -1.66
N ALA A 253 -7.46 16.68 -0.80
CA ALA A 253 -8.17 17.89 -1.23
C ALA A 253 -7.27 18.89 -1.97
N THR A 254 -6.01 18.99 -1.55
CA THR A 254 -5.00 19.89 -2.13
C THR A 254 -4.18 19.25 -3.25
N ARG A 255 -4.38 17.95 -3.54
CA ARG A 255 -3.56 17.13 -4.45
C ARG A 255 -2.06 17.18 -4.13
N ARG A 256 -1.70 17.39 -2.86
CA ARG A 256 -0.30 17.40 -2.39
C ARG A 256 0.06 16.03 -1.85
N PHE A 257 0.52 15.14 -2.74
CA PHE A 257 1.04 13.83 -2.38
C PHE A 257 2.56 13.82 -2.52
N SER A 258 3.25 13.15 -1.61
CA SER A 258 4.70 12.96 -1.73
C SER A 258 5.12 11.64 -1.10
N ALA A 259 6.19 11.05 -1.65
CA ALA A 259 6.88 9.88 -1.08
C ALA A 259 7.28 10.12 0.39
N LEU A 260 7.74 11.36 0.68
CA LEU A 260 8.08 11.78 2.02
C LEU A 260 6.87 11.81 2.96
N GLY A 261 5.76 12.42 2.54
CA GLY A 261 4.54 12.48 3.36
C GLY A 261 4.00 11.09 3.68
N ALA A 262 3.96 10.19 2.69
CA ALA A 262 3.53 8.81 2.89
C ALA A 262 4.45 8.02 3.83
N TRP A 263 5.76 8.24 3.77
CA TRP A 263 6.72 7.62 4.69
C TRP A 263 6.62 8.22 6.09
N LEU A 264 6.42 9.53 6.23
CA LEU A 264 6.31 10.22 7.52
C LEU A 264 5.05 9.78 8.27
N ASP A 265 3.90 9.77 7.60
CA ASP A 265 2.62 9.24 8.09
C ASP A 265 2.80 7.82 8.64
N ALA A 266 3.27 6.93 7.76
CA ALA A 266 3.54 5.53 8.10
C ALA A 266 4.52 5.33 9.27
N SER A 267 5.59 6.11 9.33
CA SER A 267 6.63 6.00 10.37
C SER A 267 6.12 6.54 11.71
N THR A 268 5.49 7.71 11.71
CA THR A 268 4.94 8.32 12.94
C THR A 268 3.86 7.45 13.56
N ASP A 269 3.04 6.77 12.75
CA ASP A 269 2.06 5.79 13.22
C ASP A 269 2.66 4.63 14.00
N ARG A 270 3.82 4.11 13.57
CA ARG A 270 4.53 3.04 14.29
C ARG A 270 5.11 3.54 15.61
N VAL A 271 5.67 4.74 15.61
CA VAL A 271 6.21 5.37 16.82
C VAL A 271 5.09 5.62 17.84
N LYS A 272 3.97 6.22 17.41
CA LYS A 272 2.79 6.48 18.27
C LYS A 272 2.27 5.18 18.90
N GLU A 273 2.12 4.13 18.10
CA GLU A 273 1.61 2.83 18.55
C GLU A 273 2.50 2.19 19.62
N TYR A 274 3.80 2.09 19.38
CA TYR A 274 4.72 1.45 20.33
C TYR A 274 5.02 2.35 21.54
N ALA A 275 4.97 3.67 21.39
CA ALA A 275 5.01 4.59 22.52
C ALA A 275 3.79 4.41 23.44
N ALA A 276 2.59 4.22 22.88
CA ALA A 276 1.40 3.93 23.68
C ALA A 276 1.54 2.60 24.45
N TYR A 277 2.13 1.57 23.83
CA TYR A 277 2.42 0.30 24.53
C TYR A 277 3.38 0.50 25.70
N ALA A 278 4.49 1.22 25.48
CA ALA A 278 5.46 1.53 26.51
C ALA A 278 4.86 2.36 27.66
N GLY A 279 4.05 3.37 27.34
CA GLY A 279 3.35 4.19 28.31
C GLY A 279 2.39 3.37 29.18
N LEU A 280 1.53 2.55 28.55
CA LEU A 280 0.60 1.70 29.29
C LEU A 280 1.32 0.64 30.14
N ALA A 281 2.42 0.06 29.63
CA ALA A 281 3.21 -0.90 30.37
C ALA A 281 3.89 -0.26 31.59
N THR A 282 4.49 0.92 31.40
CA THR A 282 5.14 1.69 32.47
C THR A 282 4.14 2.07 33.56
N GLY A 283 3.00 2.65 33.18
CA GLY A 283 1.96 3.05 34.15
C GLY A 283 1.36 1.86 34.91
N ALA A 284 1.21 0.71 34.25
CA ALA A 284 0.74 -0.51 34.91
C ALA A 284 1.76 -1.08 35.90
N VAL A 285 3.06 -1.04 35.58
CA VAL A 285 4.14 -1.50 36.47
C VAL A 285 4.28 -0.61 37.69
N ILE A 286 4.13 0.71 37.55
CA ILE A 286 4.06 1.63 38.70
C ILE A 286 2.90 1.24 39.63
N GLY A 287 1.79 0.75 39.06
CA GLY A 287 0.66 0.18 39.81
C GLY A 287 0.84 -1.26 40.29
N GLY A 288 2.02 -1.86 40.14
CA GLY A 288 2.34 -3.22 40.60
C GLY A 288 1.94 -4.36 39.64
N LEU A 289 1.55 -4.07 38.40
CA LEU A 289 1.15 -5.08 37.42
C LEU A 289 2.28 -5.39 36.41
N PRO A 290 2.56 -6.67 36.11
CA PRO A 290 3.66 -7.05 35.22
C PRO A 290 3.24 -6.87 33.75
N ALA A 291 3.33 -5.66 33.21
CA ALA A 291 2.78 -5.35 31.88
C ALA A 291 3.78 -5.41 30.72
N TRP A 292 5.09 -5.35 30.99
CA TRP A 292 6.11 -5.30 29.95
C TRP A 292 6.16 -6.54 29.04
N TRP A 293 5.86 -7.73 29.57
CA TRP A 293 5.82 -8.93 28.74
C TRP A 293 4.75 -8.83 27.65
N VAL A 294 3.60 -8.23 27.96
CA VAL A 294 2.51 -8.03 26.99
C VAL A 294 2.96 -7.07 25.90
N ALA A 295 3.62 -5.97 26.28
CA ALA A 295 4.15 -4.99 25.34
C ALA A 295 5.22 -5.58 24.41
N VAL A 296 6.14 -6.39 24.95
CA VAL A 296 7.16 -7.12 24.16
C VAL A 296 6.51 -8.06 23.16
N VAL A 297 5.57 -8.91 23.60
CA VAL A 297 4.86 -9.84 22.71
C VAL A 297 4.06 -9.09 21.64
N LEU A 298 3.42 -7.97 22.01
CA LEU A 298 2.69 -7.12 21.06
C LEU A 298 3.58 -6.54 19.98
N VAL A 299 4.79 -6.05 20.30
CA VAL A 299 5.73 -5.53 19.30
C VAL A 299 6.13 -6.62 18.30
N VAL A 300 6.46 -7.83 18.78
CA VAL A 300 6.81 -8.97 17.91
C VAL A 300 5.63 -9.32 17.01
N LEU A 301 4.47 -9.62 17.61
CA LEU A 301 3.28 -10.07 16.91
C LEU A 301 2.82 -9.06 15.88
N GLN A 302 2.78 -7.77 16.24
CA GLN A 302 2.32 -6.72 15.35
C GLN A 302 3.27 -6.48 14.18
N THR A 303 4.60 -6.52 14.44
CA THR A 303 5.60 -6.36 13.39
C THR A 303 5.54 -7.51 12.39
N VAL A 304 5.56 -8.76 12.87
CA VAL A 304 5.45 -9.97 12.03
C VAL A 304 4.19 -9.94 11.19
N ARG A 305 3.06 -9.60 11.82
CA ARG A 305 1.77 -9.47 11.16
C ARG A 305 1.82 -8.40 10.06
N HIS A 306 2.25 -7.17 10.37
CA HIS A 306 2.25 -6.08 9.39
C HIS A 306 3.17 -6.36 8.21
N MET A 307 4.38 -6.89 8.44
CA MET A 307 5.28 -7.31 7.36
C MET A 307 4.58 -8.28 6.40
N GLY A 308 3.84 -9.23 6.97
CA GLY A 308 3.08 -10.22 6.20
C GLY A 308 1.88 -9.59 5.50
N ASP A 309 1.20 -8.65 6.17
CA ASP A 309 0.04 -7.93 5.65
C ASP A 309 0.39 -7.12 4.40
N TYR A 310 1.42 -6.29 4.49
CA TYR A 310 1.83 -5.43 3.38
C TYR A 310 2.46 -6.23 2.24
N THR A 311 3.37 -7.16 2.56
CA THR A 311 4.08 -7.92 1.53
C THR A 311 3.17 -8.89 0.80
N PHE A 312 2.30 -9.63 1.50
CA PHE A 312 1.30 -10.46 0.82
C PHE A 312 0.40 -9.63 -0.07
N SER A 313 -0.14 -8.52 0.44
CA SER A 313 -1.06 -7.67 -0.33
C SER A 313 -0.37 -7.13 -1.58
N ARG A 314 0.87 -6.68 -1.48
CA ARG A 314 1.62 -6.16 -2.63
C ARG A 314 1.96 -7.26 -3.64
N ILE A 315 2.37 -8.45 -3.18
CA ILE A 315 2.64 -9.60 -4.05
C ILE A 315 1.36 -10.09 -4.73
N GLN A 316 0.24 -10.13 -4.02
CA GLN A 316 -1.07 -10.44 -4.59
C GLN A 316 -1.41 -9.45 -5.71
N ARG A 317 -1.26 -8.15 -5.47
CA ARG A 317 -1.51 -7.12 -6.49
C ARG A 317 -0.62 -7.30 -7.70
N LEU A 318 0.68 -7.51 -7.49
CA LEU A 318 1.62 -7.72 -8.59
C LEU A 318 1.31 -8.98 -9.39
N ARG A 319 0.86 -10.07 -8.74
CA ARG A 319 0.46 -11.31 -9.40
C ARG A 319 -0.84 -11.15 -10.18
N GLU A 320 -1.87 -10.58 -9.56
CA GLU A 320 -3.19 -10.42 -10.18
C GLU A 320 -3.22 -9.33 -11.25
N ALA A 321 -2.30 -8.35 -11.20
CA ALA A 321 -2.15 -7.31 -12.21
C ALA A 321 -1.08 -7.63 -13.28
N HIS A 322 -0.37 -8.75 -13.16
CA HIS A 322 0.61 -9.15 -14.15
C HIS A 322 -0.09 -9.70 -15.40
N VAL A 323 0.22 -9.11 -16.55
CA VAL A 323 -0.24 -9.57 -17.86
C VAL A 323 0.96 -10.19 -18.57
N ALA A 324 0.87 -11.50 -18.83
CA ALA A 324 1.87 -12.18 -19.65
C ALA A 324 1.68 -11.75 -21.11
N PRO A 325 2.76 -11.45 -21.87
CA PRO A 325 2.65 -11.10 -23.27
C PRO A 325 1.97 -12.20 -24.09
N ARG A 326 1.16 -11.80 -25.08
CA ARG A 326 0.37 -12.70 -25.92
C ARG A 326 0.26 -12.18 -27.36
N PRO A 327 0.15 -13.09 -28.35
CA PRO A 327 -0.12 -12.69 -29.72
C PRO A 327 -1.47 -11.96 -29.83
N LEU A 328 -1.52 -10.95 -30.70
CA LEU A 328 -2.76 -10.26 -31.07
C LEU A 328 -3.77 -11.20 -31.76
N THR A 329 -3.32 -12.29 -32.36
CA THR A 329 -4.18 -13.26 -33.07
C THR A 329 -4.94 -14.23 -32.15
N ASP A 330 -4.55 -14.36 -30.87
CA ASP A 330 -5.30 -15.18 -29.91
C ASP A 330 -6.62 -14.47 -29.58
N LEU A 331 -7.80 -14.99 -29.91
CA LEU A 331 -9.03 -14.22 -29.69
C LEU A 331 -9.48 -14.20 -28.21
N ASP A 332 -8.96 -15.11 -27.40
CA ASP A 332 -9.34 -15.21 -26.00
C ASP A 332 -8.33 -14.49 -25.09
N ASP A 333 -8.78 -14.11 -23.89
CA ASP A 333 -7.89 -13.58 -22.86
C ASP A 333 -7.14 -14.68 -22.08
N GLY A 334 -7.31 -15.94 -22.51
CA GLY A 334 -6.78 -17.20 -21.95
C GLY A 334 -6.66 -17.21 -20.45
N THR A 335 -7.73 -16.76 -19.78
CA THR A 335 -7.93 -17.08 -18.38
C THR A 335 -8.64 -18.42 -18.26
N SER A 336 -7.97 -19.40 -17.65
CA SER A 336 -8.68 -20.55 -17.09
C SER A 336 -9.54 -20.04 -15.95
N HIS A 337 -10.82 -20.46 -15.92
CA HIS A 337 -11.73 -20.17 -14.83
C HIS A 337 -11.12 -20.62 -13.49
N THR A 338 -10.42 -19.73 -12.79
CA THR A 338 -10.02 -19.90 -11.39
C THR A 338 -11.22 -19.56 -10.51
N GLY A 339 -12.34 -20.23 -10.79
CA GLY A 339 -13.57 -20.21 -10.01
C GLY A 339 -13.36 -21.09 -8.79
N GLY A 340 -13.52 -20.49 -7.61
CA GLY A 340 -13.43 -21.23 -6.35
C GLY A 340 -13.42 -20.28 -5.18
N PHE A 341 -12.26 -19.76 -4.79
CA PHE A 341 -12.12 -19.01 -3.54
C PHE A 341 -12.38 -17.50 -3.66
N VAL A 342 -11.94 -16.88 -4.77
CA VAL A 342 -12.11 -15.43 -5.01
C VAL A 342 -13.58 -15.08 -5.24
N GLU A 343 -14.29 -15.92 -6.00
CA GLU A 343 -15.71 -15.73 -6.30
C GLU A 343 -16.62 -15.98 -5.09
N VAL A 344 -16.28 -16.94 -4.23
CA VAL A 344 -16.97 -17.13 -2.94
C VAL A 344 -16.74 -15.92 -2.02
N SER A 345 -15.52 -15.39 -1.95
CA SER A 345 -15.23 -14.19 -1.17
C SER A 345 -15.98 -12.95 -1.67
N THR A 346 -16.07 -12.74 -3.00
CA THR A 346 -16.84 -11.62 -3.58
C THR A 346 -18.35 -11.78 -3.37
N ARG A 347 -18.89 -13.02 -3.46
CA ARG A 347 -20.29 -13.32 -3.10
C ARG A 347 -20.58 -13.05 -1.62
N MET A 348 -19.68 -13.43 -0.70
CA MET A 348 -19.84 -13.15 0.74
C MET A 348 -19.77 -11.65 1.07
N ASN A 349 -18.97 -10.87 0.33
CA ASN A 349 -18.83 -9.43 0.55
C ASN A 349 -20.04 -8.61 0.09
N ARG A 350 -21.05 -9.23 -0.55
CA ARG A 350 -22.33 -8.57 -0.90
C ARG A 350 -23.13 -8.16 0.33
N ARG A 351 -23.02 -8.90 1.44
CA ARG A 351 -23.66 -8.52 2.71
C ARG A 351 -22.79 -7.49 3.44
N ALA A 352 -23.31 -6.27 3.61
CA ALA A 352 -22.60 -5.17 4.26
C ALA A 352 -22.11 -5.54 5.68
N ALA A 353 -22.93 -6.25 6.46
CA ALA A 353 -22.57 -6.72 7.79
C ALA A 353 -21.33 -7.63 7.78
N VAL A 354 -21.28 -8.63 6.89
CA VAL A 354 -20.12 -9.54 6.76
C VAL A 354 -18.86 -8.79 6.35
N ARG A 355 -18.99 -7.80 5.47
CA ARG A 355 -17.86 -6.94 5.04
C ARG A 355 -17.29 -6.16 6.22
N TRP A 356 -18.14 -5.57 7.06
CA TRP A 356 -17.71 -4.81 8.23
C TRP A 356 -17.14 -5.69 9.33
N VAL A 357 -17.73 -6.85 9.60
CA VAL A 357 -17.16 -7.84 10.53
C VAL A 357 -15.75 -8.24 10.09
N LYS A 358 -15.54 -8.54 8.80
CA LYS A 358 -14.19 -8.83 8.28
C LYS A 358 -13.22 -7.68 8.48
N LYS A 359 -13.65 -6.42 8.31
CA LYS A 359 -12.82 -5.24 8.55
C LYS A 359 -12.46 -5.10 10.04
N VAL A 360 -13.40 -5.31 10.96
CA VAL A 360 -13.15 -5.24 12.41
C VAL A 360 -12.22 -6.37 12.87
N VAL A 361 -12.45 -7.61 12.40
CA VAL A 361 -11.58 -8.76 12.70
C VAL A 361 -10.16 -8.52 12.18
N HIS A 362 -9.98 -7.72 11.13
CA HIS A 362 -8.66 -7.33 10.67
C HIS A 362 -7.92 -6.40 11.63
N MET A 363 -8.56 -5.85 12.67
CA MET A 363 -7.97 -4.93 13.65
C MET A 363 -7.09 -3.82 13.01
N PRO A 364 -7.70 -2.91 12.21
CA PRO A 364 -6.99 -1.73 11.70
C PRO A 364 -6.51 -0.81 12.83
N ILE A 365 -5.68 0.17 12.49
CA ILE A 365 -5.07 1.13 13.44
C ILE A 365 -6.14 1.76 14.35
N GLY A 366 -7.24 2.27 13.78
CA GLY A 366 -8.31 2.92 14.53
C GLY A 366 -8.96 2.01 15.58
N GLU A 367 -9.28 0.78 15.21
CA GLU A 367 -9.85 -0.23 16.12
C GLU A 367 -8.88 -0.60 17.25
N ARG A 368 -7.59 -0.72 16.97
CA ARG A 368 -6.57 -1.00 18.00
C ARG A 368 -6.45 0.14 19.00
N TRP A 369 -6.42 1.38 18.52
CA TRP A 369 -6.35 2.56 19.38
C TRP A 369 -7.61 2.74 20.21
N LEU A 370 -8.78 2.38 19.64
CA LEU A 370 -10.03 2.35 20.38
C LEU A 370 -9.97 1.33 21.53
N VAL A 371 -9.49 0.11 21.28
CA VAL A 371 -9.32 -0.92 22.32
C VAL A 371 -8.41 -0.44 23.44
N LEU A 372 -7.26 0.16 23.10
CA LEU A 372 -6.35 0.73 24.10
C LEU A 372 -7.02 1.84 24.91
N SER A 373 -7.73 2.75 24.24
CA SER A 373 -8.37 3.90 24.87
C SER A 373 -9.49 3.47 25.83
N ILE A 374 -10.38 2.57 25.40
CA ILE A 374 -11.46 2.05 26.24
C ILE A 374 -10.86 1.22 27.39
N GLY A 375 -9.92 0.33 27.09
CA GLY A 375 -9.25 -0.51 28.08
C GLY A 375 -8.59 0.33 29.18
N ALA A 376 -7.84 1.36 28.80
CA ALA A 376 -7.17 2.26 29.73
C ALA A 376 -8.16 3.10 30.54
N MET A 377 -9.20 3.64 29.89
CA MET A 377 -10.18 4.54 30.51
C MET A 377 -11.03 3.84 31.58
N PHE A 378 -11.52 2.64 31.29
CA PHE A 378 -12.43 1.93 32.19
C PHE A 378 -11.70 0.98 33.16
N PHE A 379 -10.54 0.45 32.76
CA PHE A 379 -9.79 -0.52 33.55
C PHE A 379 -8.42 0.04 33.96
N ASN A 380 -7.34 -0.53 33.41
CA ASN A 380 -5.96 -0.14 33.65
C ASN A 380 -5.11 -0.47 32.41
N GLY A 381 -3.85 -0.03 32.40
CA GLY A 381 -2.95 -0.23 31.26
C GLY A 381 -2.68 -1.70 30.95
N TYR A 382 -2.63 -2.57 31.96
CA TYR A 382 -2.39 -3.99 31.78
C TYR A 382 -3.55 -4.69 31.05
N VAL A 383 -4.79 -4.45 31.48
CA VAL A 383 -6.00 -4.99 30.85
C VAL A 383 -6.14 -4.46 29.41
N ALA A 384 -5.82 -3.18 29.18
CA ALA A 384 -5.83 -2.60 27.83
C ALA A 384 -4.88 -3.34 26.88
N LEU A 385 -3.64 -3.60 27.33
CA LEU A 385 -2.64 -4.33 26.55
C LEU A 385 -3.03 -5.80 26.34
N LEU A 386 -3.56 -6.48 27.36
CA LEU A 386 -4.03 -7.87 27.24
C LEU A 386 -5.19 -8.01 26.26
N ALA A 387 -6.19 -7.12 26.35
CA ALA A 387 -7.31 -7.09 25.42
C ALA A 387 -6.81 -6.90 23.98
N LEU A 388 -5.87 -5.97 23.78
CA LEU A 388 -5.26 -5.77 22.48
C LEU A 388 -4.49 -7.03 22.01
N LEU A 389 -3.70 -7.65 22.88
CA LEU A 389 -2.92 -8.86 22.53
C LEU A 389 -3.83 -9.99 22.04
N VAL A 390 -4.91 -10.28 22.77
CA VAL A 390 -5.88 -11.32 22.39
C VAL A 390 -6.50 -10.99 21.03
N LEU A 391 -6.96 -9.76 20.82
CA LEU A 391 -7.61 -9.35 19.58
C LEU A 391 -6.64 -9.36 18.39
N VAL A 392 -5.40 -8.89 18.58
CA VAL A 392 -4.35 -8.91 17.55
C VAL A 392 -3.94 -10.35 17.22
N ALA A 393 -3.87 -11.25 18.21
CA ALA A 393 -3.56 -12.66 17.98
C ALA A 393 -4.64 -13.36 17.15
N ILE A 394 -5.93 -13.15 17.48
CA ILE A 394 -7.05 -13.64 16.67
C ILE A 394 -6.96 -13.08 15.24
N ALA A 395 -6.71 -11.79 15.13
CA ALA A 395 -6.63 -11.10 13.86
C ALA A 395 -5.44 -11.60 13.01
N PHE A 396 -4.29 -11.88 13.63
CA PHE A 396 -3.12 -12.48 12.99
C PHE A 396 -3.41 -13.90 12.50
N LEU A 397 -4.04 -14.75 13.32
CA LEU A 397 -4.42 -16.11 12.92
C LEU A 397 -5.39 -16.08 11.73
N TYR A 398 -6.40 -15.23 11.79
CA TYR A 398 -7.37 -15.04 10.72
C TYR A 398 -6.70 -14.62 9.40
N THR A 399 -5.81 -13.62 9.43
CA THR A 399 -5.13 -13.14 8.22
C THR A 399 -4.09 -14.12 7.70
N ALA A 400 -3.30 -14.75 8.58
CA ALA A 400 -2.30 -15.74 8.21
C ALA A 400 -2.95 -16.95 7.52
N LEU A 401 -3.98 -17.55 8.12
CA LEU A 401 -4.69 -18.69 7.52
C LEU A 401 -5.33 -18.32 6.18
N GLY A 402 -5.99 -17.17 6.09
CA GLY A 402 -6.59 -16.70 4.84
C GLY A 402 -5.57 -16.49 3.72
N ARG A 403 -4.35 -16.05 4.04
CA ARG A 403 -3.26 -15.85 3.07
C ARG A 403 -2.58 -17.13 2.68
N ILE A 404 -2.35 -18.03 3.64
CA ILE A 404 -1.85 -19.38 3.39
C ILE A 404 -2.80 -20.09 2.40
N ALA A 405 -4.11 -20.07 2.68
CA ALA A 405 -5.12 -20.64 1.78
C ALA A 405 -5.08 -20.02 0.37
N ARG A 406 -5.01 -18.68 0.27
CA ARG A 406 -4.89 -18.01 -1.05
C ARG A 406 -3.57 -18.31 -1.75
N THR A 407 -2.48 -18.50 -1.02
CA THR A 407 -1.18 -18.83 -1.61
C THR A 407 -1.23 -20.17 -2.34
N PHE A 408 -2.01 -21.14 -1.85
CA PHE A 408 -2.24 -22.40 -2.55
C PHE A 408 -2.95 -22.23 -3.89
N THR A 409 -3.78 -21.19 -4.05
CA THR A 409 -4.47 -20.89 -5.32
C THR A 409 -3.56 -20.30 -6.39
N TRP A 410 -2.37 -19.80 -6.01
CA TRP A 410 -1.45 -19.22 -6.97
C TRP A 410 -0.61 -20.28 -7.70
N SER A 411 -0.56 -20.18 -9.02
CA SER A 411 0.33 -20.94 -9.90
C SER A 411 1.48 -20.08 -10.41
N GLY A 412 2.52 -20.71 -10.95
CA GLY A 412 3.67 -20.03 -11.54
C GLY A 412 4.62 -19.33 -10.55
N LEU A 413 5.67 -18.75 -11.12
CA LEU A 413 6.66 -17.96 -10.38
C LEU A 413 6.10 -16.58 -10.01
N THR A 414 6.63 -15.99 -8.95
CA THR A 414 6.32 -14.61 -8.59
C THR A 414 6.98 -13.66 -9.59
N PRO A 415 6.27 -12.62 -10.10
CA PRO A 415 6.86 -11.63 -11.00
C PRO A 415 8.14 -11.03 -10.43
N THR A 416 9.10 -10.68 -11.30
CA THR A 416 10.41 -10.13 -10.90
C THR A 416 10.28 -8.92 -9.98
N ALA A 417 9.34 -8.03 -10.24
CA ALA A 417 9.04 -6.88 -9.37
C ALA A 417 8.68 -7.30 -7.93
N GLY A 418 7.99 -8.42 -7.77
CA GLY A 418 7.65 -8.98 -6.46
C GLY A 418 8.86 -9.59 -5.74
N VAL A 419 9.74 -10.27 -6.47
CA VAL A 419 10.99 -10.81 -5.90
C VAL A 419 11.92 -9.67 -5.47
N THR A 420 12.05 -8.63 -6.28
CA THR A 420 12.82 -7.43 -5.95
C THR A 420 12.26 -6.71 -4.72
N LEU A 421 10.93 -6.57 -4.63
CA LEU A 421 10.25 -6.00 -3.47
C LEU A 421 10.55 -6.76 -2.18
N VAL A 422 10.54 -8.09 -2.20
CA VAL A 422 10.85 -8.88 -1.01
C VAL A 422 12.32 -8.75 -0.66
N ARG A 423 13.21 -8.82 -1.66
CA ARG A 423 14.66 -8.67 -1.44
C ARG A 423 15.02 -7.33 -0.80
N SER A 424 14.32 -6.25 -1.13
CA SER A 424 14.56 -4.92 -0.50
C SER A 424 14.13 -4.83 0.97
N GLN A 425 13.45 -5.86 1.50
CA GLN A 425 12.97 -5.90 2.90
C GLN A 425 13.77 -6.86 3.80
N LEU A 426 14.69 -7.67 3.25
CA LEU A 426 15.33 -8.74 4.02
C LEU A 426 16.35 -8.23 5.05
N ASP A 427 16.83 -6.99 4.91
CA ASP A 427 17.87 -6.43 5.78
C ASP A 427 19.13 -7.31 5.87
N ASP A 428 19.57 -7.84 4.72
CA ASP A 428 20.73 -8.73 4.63
C ASP A 428 22.02 -7.99 5.04
N GLY A 429 22.63 -8.42 6.14
CA GLY A 429 23.90 -7.89 6.61
C GLY A 429 25.11 -8.52 5.91
N PRO A 430 26.33 -8.21 6.40
CA PRO A 430 27.57 -8.65 5.77
C PRO A 430 27.77 -10.17 5.86
N VAL A 431 27.32 -10.81 6.94
CA VAL A 431 27.48 -12.26 7.14
C VAL A 431 26.56 -13.03 6.20
N GLY A 432 25.28 -12.66 6.16
CA GLY A 432 24.28 -13.26 5.27
C GLY A 432 24.65 -13.06 3.81
N ALA A 433 25.13 -11.86 3.44
CA ALA A 433 25.62 -11.58 2.09
C ALA A 433 26.83 -12.44 1.70
N ALA A 434 27.79 -12.63 2.61
CA ALA A 434 28.96 -13.48 2.37
C ALA A 434 28.57 -14.96 2.21
N VAL A 435 27.71 -15.48 3.08
CA VAL A 435 27.21 -16.87 2.98
C VAL A 435 26.41 -17.08 1.70
N ALA A 436 25.51 -16.15 1.36
CA ALA A 436 24.73 -16.23 0.13
C ALA A 436 25.61 -16.20 -1.12
N ALA A 437 26.68 -15.40 -1.12
CA ALA A 437 27.65 -15.36 -2.21
C ALA A 437 28.44 -16.67 -2.32
N LEU A 438 28.96 -17.17 -1.19
CA LEU A 438 29.74 -18.41 -1.12
C LEU A 438 28.93 -19.63 -1.59
N LEU A 439 27.70 -19.75 -1.09
CA LEU A 439 26.81 -20.88 -1.38
C LEU A 439 25.90 -20.65 -2.60
N ARG A 440 26.05 -19.50 -3.28
CA ARG A 440 25.23 -19.08 -4.44
C ARG A 440 23.73 -19.14 -4.17
N LEU A 441 23.31 -18.83 -2.94
CA LEU A 441 21.91 -18.85 -2.53
C LEU A 441 21.15 -17.70 -3.19
N ARG A 442 19.93 -18.00 -3.64
CA ARG A 442 19.01 -17.00 -4.21
C ARG A 442 17.67 -17.10 -3.52
N LEU A 443 17.05 -15.95 -3.27
CA LEU A 443 15.68 -15.89 -2.78
C LEU A 443 14.76 -16.66 -3.75
N PRO A 444 14.04 -17.70 -3.28
CA PRO A 444 13.20 -18.49 -4.16
C PRO A 444 12.03 -17.66 -4.68
N ALA A 445 11.87 -17.61 -6.01
CA ALA A 445 10.78 -16.90 -6.69
C ALA A 445 9.43 -17.65 -6.63
N GLY A 446 9.28 -18.60 -5.71
CA GLY A 446 8.08 -19.40 -5.55
C GLY A 446 6.89 -18.60 -5.01
N ARG A 447 5.73 -19.27 -4.90
CA ARG A 447 4.48 -18.67 -4.39
C ARG A 447 4.55 -18.19 -2.95
N TRP A 448 5.49 -18.73 -2.17
CA TRP A 448 5.69 -18.43 -0.75
C TRP A 448 6.65 -17.26 -0.51
N VAL A 449 7.16 -16.59 -1.55
CA VAL A 449 8.17 -15.54 -1.39
C VAL A 449 7.73 -14.40 -0.46
N TRP A 450 6.43 -14.15 -0.36
CA TRP A 450 5.87 -13.09 0.48
C TRP A 450 6.06 -13.29 1.99
N ILE A 451 6.33 -14.52 2.45
CA ILE A 451 6.42 -14.84 3.89
C ILE A 451 7.78 -14.48 4.50
N TRP A 452 8.82 -14.33 3.66
CA TRP A 452 10.20 -14.14 4.12
C TRP A 452 10.40 -12.96 5.07
N PRO A 453 9.88 -11.74 4.78
CA PRO A 453 10.06 -10.61 5.71
C PRO A 453 9.46 -10.88 7.09
N SER A 454 8.28 -11.52 7.15
CA SER A 454 7.65 -11.92 8.41
C SER A 454 8.44 -12.97 9.17
N LEU A 455 9.01 -13.97 8.47
CA LEU A 455 9.82 -15.01 9.11
C LEU A 455 11.10 -14.43 9.69
N ILE A 456 11.78 -13.52 8.97
CA ILE A 456 12.98 -12.84 9.48
C ILE A 456 12.64 -12.03 10.73
N CYS A 457 11.58 -11.23 10.69
CA CYS A 457 11.12 -10.49 11.88
C CYS A 457 10.77 -11.43 13.04
N LEU A 458 10.12 -12.57 12.77
CA LEU A 458 9.76 -13.54 13.81
C LEU A 458 11.01 -14.17 14.43
N ILE A 459 12.01 -14.50 13.62
CA ILE A 459 13.28 -15.06 14.10
C ILE A 459 14.00 -14.00 14.94
N GLU A 460 14.24 -12.81 14.40
CA GLU A 460 15.02 -11.78 15.07
C GLU A 460 14.34 -11.26 16.33
N LEU A 461 13.11 -10.75 16.21
CA LEU A 461 12.39 -10.15 17.33
C LEU A 461 11.87 -11.20 18.31
N GLY A 462 11.38 -12.33 17.78
CA GLY A 462 10.83 -13.41 18.60
C GLY A 462 11.90 -14.13 19.41
N LEU A 463 13.13 -14.27 18.89
CA LEU A 463 14.25 -14.84 19.64
C LEU A 463 14.59 -13.99 20.87
N VAL A 464 14.77 -12.67 20.69
CA VAL A 464 15.06 -11.75 21.80
C VAL A 464 13.94 -11.78 22.83
N ALA A 465 12.67 -11.73 22.37
CA ALA A 465 11.52 -11.84 23.27
C ALA A 465 11.50 -13.17 24.04
N ALA A 466 11.76 -14.30 23.37
CA ALA A 466 11.76 -15.62 24.00
C ALA A 466 12.87 -15.76 25.06
N ILE A 467 14.08 -15.27 24.76
CA ILE A 467 15.21 -15.27 25.70
C ILE A 467 14.85 -14.46 26.95
N VAL A 468 14.42 -13.21 26.77
CA VAL A 468 14.16 -12.29 27.89
C VAL A 468 12.98 -12.77 28.73
N LEU A 469 11.92 -13.31 28.11
CA LEU A 469 10.78 -13.89 28.82
C LEU A 469 11.14 -15.18 29.56
N GLY A 470 12.09 -15.96 29.05
CA GLY A 470 12.48 -17.26 29.61
C GLY A 470 13.53 -17.17 30.71
N SER A 471 14.46 -16.20 30.64
CA SER A 471 15.63 -16.20 31.51
C SER A 471 16.10 -14.83 32.03
N ALA A 472 15.50 -13.70 31.61
CA ALA A 472 15.96 -12.36 32.01
C ALA A 472 14.80 -11.33 32.09
N TYR A 473 13.78 -11.63 32.89
CA TYR A 473 12.51 -10.89 32.92
C TYR A 473 12.68 -9.40 33.30
N GLU A 474 13.68 -9.10 34.14
CA GLU A 474 14.07 -7.75 34.53
C GLU A 474 14.53 -6.88 33.36
N LEU A 475 14.97 -7.49 32.25
CA LEU A 475 15.41 -6.79 31.05
C LEU A 475 14.26 -6.45 30.09
N LEU A 476 13.01 -6.81 30.39
CA LEU A 476 11.89 -6.56 29.47
C LEU A 476 11.72 -5.10 28.99
N PRO A 477 11.89 -4.06 29.82
CA PRO A 477 11.82 -2.67 29.35
C PRO A 477 12.94 -2.34 28.35
N LEU A 478 14.16 -2.82 28.63
CA LEU A 478 15.32 -2.63 27.77
C LEU A 478 15.16 -3.41 26.45
N ALA A 479 14.71 -4.66 26.54
CA ALA A 479 14.39 -5.49 25.39
C ALA A 479 13.29 -4.86 24.53
N PHE A 480 12.25 -4.27 25.14
CA PHE A 480 11.25 -3.52 24.40
C PHE A 480 11.88 -2.35 23.61
N GLY A 481 12.78 -1.58 24.22
CA GLY A 481 13.49 -0.50 23.54
C GLY A 481 14.33 -0.99 22.34
N TYR A 482 15.07 -2.09 22.51
CA TYR A 482 15.81 -2.73 21.43
C TYR A 482 14.87 -3.20 20.31
N LEU A 483 13.81 -3.95 20.67
CA LEU A 483 12.81 -4.47 19.73
C LEU A 483 12.10 -3.35 18.98
N PHE A 484 11.83 -2.22 19.64
CA PHE A 484 11.27 -1.03 19.02
C PHE A 484 12.18 -0.48 17.92
N ILE A 485 13.49 -0.33 18.19
CA ILE A 485 14.47 0.19 17.22
C ILE A 485 14.58 -0.75 16.01
N VAL A 486 14.71 -2.05 16.26
CA VAL A 486 14.82 -3.05 15.18
C VAL A 486 13.52 -3.15 14.39
N ALA A 487 12.36 -3.14 15.05
CA ALA A 487 11.06 -3.13 14.36
C ALA A 487 10.89 -1.85 13.52
N TYR A 488 11.31 -0.68 14.03
CA TYR A 488 11.29 0.56 13.27
C TYR A 488 12.15 0.46 11.99
N HIS A 489 13.35 -0.12 12.08
CA HIS A 489 14.20 -0.39 10.92
C HIS A 489 13.48 -1.25 9.87
N HIS A 490 12.83 -2.34 10.29
CA HIS A 490 12.02 -3.17 9.39
C HIS A 490 10.85 -2.43 8.74
N TYR A 491 10.21 -1.51 9.47
CA TYR A 491 9.20 -0.64 8.85
C TYR A 491 9.82 0.33 7.85
N ASP A 492 10.99 0.91 8.14
CA ASP A 492 11.69 1.77 7.19
C ASP A 492 12.03 1.02 5.89
N THR A 493 12.60 -0.19 5.99
CA THR A 493 12.91 -1.02 4.82
C THR A 493 11.63 -1.40 4.06
N LEU A 494 10.55 -1.76 4.75
CA LEU A 494 9.24 -2.05 4.16
C LEU A 494 8.68 -0.86 3.39
N TYR A 495 8.62 0.33 3.99
CA TYR A 495 7.99 1.50 3.36
C TYR A 495 8.80 2.00 2.18
N ARG A 496 10.14 1.95 2.24
CA ARG A 496 10.99 2.21 1.07
C ARG A 496 10.77 1.20 -0.04
N ALA A 497 10.69 -0.09 0.30
CA ALA A 497 10.42 -1.16 -0.66
C ALA A 497 9.08 -0.96 -1.38
N LEU A 498 8.03 -0.58 -0.65
CA LEU A 498 6.71 -0.29 -1.23
C LEU A 498 6.74 0.89 -2.21
N GLN A 499 7.68 1.82 -2.03
CA GLN A 499 7.93 2.95 -2.91
C GLN A 499 8.97 2.65 -4.02
N GLY A 500 9.40 1.39 -4.16
CA GLY A 500 10.36 0.98 -5.18
C GLY A 500 11.82 1.35 -4.87
N SER A 501 12.12 1.68 -3.62
CA SER A 501 13.45 2.03 -3.14
C SER A 501 13.97 1.02 -2.10
N ARG A 502 15.24 1.13 -1.73
CA ARG A 502 15.85 0.35 -0.65
C ARG A 502 16.90 1.19 0.09
N PRO A 503 17.20 0.87 1.36
CA PRO A 503 18.37 1.40 2.03
C PRO A 503 19.65 1.18 1.23
N PRO A 504 20.63 2.09 1.30
CA PRO A 504 21.95 1.84 0.75
C PRO A 504 22.68 0.79 1.60
N ARG A 505 23.44 -0.10 0.96
CA ARG A 505 24.11 -1.23 1.63
C ARG A 505 24.95 -0.86 2.85
N TRP A 506 25.61 0.30 2.82
CA TRP A 506 26.43 0.74 3.96
C TRP A 506 25.58 0.97 5.22
N LEU A 507 24.31 1.36 5.08
CA LEU A 507 23.41 1.58 6.20
C LEU A 507 23.01 0.25 6.84
N ASP A 508 22.63 -0.73 6.02
CA ASP A 508 22.31 -2.09 6.48
C ASP A 508 23.53 -2.74 7.17
N TRP A 509 24.74 -2.49 6.65
CA TRP A 509 25.97 -3.01 7.24
C TRP A 509 26.34 -2.34 8.57
N LEU A 510 26.12 -1.02 8.71
CA LEU A 510 26.26 -0.33 9.99
C LEU A 510 25.22 -0.81 11.02
N ALA A 511 24.04 -1.23 10.55
CA ALA A 511 23.02 -1.87 11.37
C ALA A 511 23.27 -3.38 11.60
N PHE A 512 24.38 -3.92 11.08
CA PHE A 512 24.79 -5.33 11.12
C PHE A 512 23.87 -6.33 10.40
N GLY A 513 22.82 -5.86 9.72
CA GLY A 513 21.72 -6.69 9.21
C GLY A 513 21.03 -7.52 10.28
N TRP A 514 19.96 -8.21 9.89
CA TRP A 514 19.18 -9.03 10.82
C TRP A 514 20.01 -10.19 11.40
N GLU A 515 20.90 -10.78 10.60
CA GLU A 515 21.68 -11.94 11.04
C GLU A 515 22.81 -11.54 11.98
N GLY A 516 23.50 -10.41 11.72
CA GLY A 516 24.58 -9.94 12.58
C GLY A 516 24.05 -9.56 13.97
N ARG A 517 22.93 -8.83 14.03
CA ARG A 517 22.25 -8.50 15.30
C ARG A 517 21.81 -9.76 16.05
N THR A 518 21.22 -10.72 15.34
CA THR A 518 20.79 -12.01 15.93
C THR A 518 21.98 -12.79 16.51
N ILE A 519 23.10 -12.86 15.78
CA ILE A 519 24.33 -13.54 16.23
C ILE A 519 24.89 -12.85 17.48
N LEU A 520 24.97 -11.52 17.49
CA LEU A 520 25.49 -10.76 18.64
C LEU A 520 24.67 -11.03 19.91
N VAL A 521 23.33 -11.05 19.81
CA VAL A 521 22.47 -11.41 20.95
C VAL A 521 22.73 -12.84 21.41
N LEU A 522 22.81 -13.82 20.49
CA LEU A 522 23.07 -15.22 20.86
C LEU A 522 24.43 -15.40 21.53
N VAL A 523 25.46 -14.74 21.03
CA VAL A 523 26.79 -14.73 21.67
C VAL A 523 26.70 -14.12 23.06
N ALA A 524 26.06 -12.95 23.20
CA ALA A 524 25.90 -12.29 24.48
C ALA A 524 25.16 -13.15 25.52
N VAL A 525 24.16 -13.93 25.11
CA VAL A 525 23.53 -14.95 25.97
C VAL A 525 24.53 -16.01 26.38
N GLY A 526 25.29 -16.57 25.43
CA GLY A 526 26.25 -17.65 25.68
C GLY A 526 27.38 -17.27 26.65
N ILE A 527 27.78 -16.00 26.69
CA ILE A 527 28.80 -15.48 27.61
C ILE A 527 28.23 -14.67 28.80
N GLY A 528 26.91 -14.62 28.96
CA GLY A 528 26.25 -14.03 30.13
C GLY A 528 26.27 -12.48 30.20
N VAL A 529 26.37 -11.78 29.06
CA VAL A 529 26.42 -10.30 29.00
C VAL A 529 25.23 -9.68 28.24
N LEU A 530 24.06 -10.34 28.29
CA LEU A 530 22.87 -9.91 27.55
C LEU A 530 22.43 -8.46 27.86
N ASP A 531 22.44 -8.03 29.12
CA ASP A 531 22.09 -6.64 29.49
C ASP A 531 23.02 -5.62 28.82
N LEU A 532 24.33 -5.88 28.85
CA LEU A 532 25.33 -5.01 28.23
C LEU A 532 25.12 -4.94 26.71
N GLU A 533 24.89 -6.08 26.06
CA GLU A 533 24.65 -6.15 24.62
C GLU A 533 23.38 -5.36 24.25
N LEU A 534 22.26 -5.58 24.93
CA LEU A 534 21.01 -4.87 24.62
C LEU A 534 21.15 -3.36 24.81
N ARG A 535 21.89 -2.89 25.82
CA ARG A 535 22.19 -1.45 26.01
C ARG A 535 23.09 -0.92 24.91
N ALA A 536 24.22 -1.57 24.66
CA ALA A 536 25.21 -1.13 23.67
C ALA A 536 24.58 -1.10 22.26
N ALA A 537 23.86 -2.15 21.89
CA ALA A 537 23.15 -2.24 20.63
C ALA A 537 22.05 -1.17 20.53
N SER A 538 21.28 -0.91 21.60
CA SER A 538 20.26 0.16 21.57
C SER A 538 20.89 1.54 21.36
N ILE A 539 22.02 1.83 22.03
CA ILE A 539 22.75 3.11 21.88
C ILE A 539 23.31 3.27 20.46
N TRP A 540 23.80 2.18 19.86
CA TRP A 540 24.35 2.19 18.50
C TRP A 540 23.27 2.22 17.41
N LEU A 541 22.25 1.36 17.52
CA LEU A 541 21.23 1.18 16.50
C LEU A 541 20.24 2.34 16.46
N LEU A 542 19.96 3.02 17.57
CA LEU A 542 19.06 4.18 17.59
C LEU A 542 19.50 5.27 16.59
N PRO A 543 20.74 5.81 16.65
CA PRO A 543 21.18 6.80 15.67
C PRO A 543 21.30 6.22 14.25
N VAL A 544 21.69 4.95 14.08
CA VAL A 544 21.84 4.33 12.75
C VAL A 544 20.48 4.10 12.08
N CYS A 545 19.61 3.32 12.71
CA CYS A 545 18.35 2.86 12.15
C CYS A 545 17.24 3.92 12.18
N VAL A 546 17.31 4.89 13.09
CA VAL A 546 16.31 5.96 13.17
C VAL A 546 16.83 7.24 12.53
N ILE A 547 17.90 7.83 13.06
CA ILE A 547 18.33 9.17 12.65
C ILE A 547 18.99 9.16 11.27
N LEU A 548 20.06 8.37 11.11
CA LEU A 548 20.86 8.33 9.89
C LEU A 548 20.05 7.78 8.72
N ALA A 549 19.26 6.73 8.95
CA ALA A 549 18.31 6.19 7.99
C ALA A 549 17.31 7.27 7.50
N SER A 550 16.67 7.98 8.44
CA SER A 550 15.69 9.03 8.11
C SER A 550 16.33 10.19 7.35
N VAL A 551 17.51 10.66 7.78
CA VAL A 551 18.26 11.73 7.09
C VAL A 551 18.67 11.30 5.69
N GLN A 552 19.13 10.06 5.53
CA GLN A 552 19.49 9.50 4.23
C GLN A 552 18.27 9.44 3.31
N TRP A 553 17.11 9.02 3.81
CA TRP A 553 15.86 8.98 3.06
C TRP A 553 15.40 10.36 2.60
N LEU A 554 15.39 11.32 3.53
CA LEU A 554 15.04 12.71 3.25
C LEU A 554 15.89 13.29 2.13
N ARG A 555 17.20 12.97 2.11
CA ARG A 555 18.12 13.39 1.05
C ARG A 555 17.84 12.69 -0.28
N SER A 556 17.48 11.40 -0.28
CA SER A 556 17.15 10.70 -1.53
C SER A 556 15.86 11.22 -2.17
N VAL A 557 14.82 11.48 -1.38
CA VAL A 557 13.54 11.98 -1.92
C VAL A 557 13.71 13.38 -2.53
N ARG A 558 14.49 14.27 -1.90
CA ARG A 558 14.79 15.61 -2.44
C ARG A 558 15.55 15.62 -3.77
N ARG A 559 16.24 14.52 -4.10
CA ARG A 559 16.93 14.38 -5.40
C ARG A 559 16.02 13.84 -6.49
N MET A 560 14.87 13.26 -6.12
CA MET A 560 13.90 12.70 -7.05
C MET A 560 12.78 13.67 -7.41
N SER A 561 12.50 14.64 -6.52
CA SER A 561 11.67 15.82 -6.77
C SER A 561 12.45 16.91 -7.47
#